data_AF-A0A5A5R9M8-F1
#
_entry.id   AF-A0A5A5R9M8-F1
#
_cell.length_a   1.000
_cell.length_b   1.000
_cell.length_c   1.000
_cell.angle_alpha   90.00
_cell.angle_beta   90.00
_cell.angle_gamma   90.00
#
_symmetry.space_group_name_H-M   'P 1'
#
loop_
_entity.id
_entity.type
_entity.pdbx_description
1 polymer ?
#
loop_
_entity_poly.entity_id
_entity_poly.type
_entity_poly.pdbx_seq_one_letter_code
_entity_poly.pdbx_strand_id
1 'polypeptide(L)'
;MAEKFKSSQPGTAEVSVKFSGTSGGFREFCAGKTDISNASRPIQADEMSLCNRYGVRYIELPVAFDALTVVVNQENNWIDSITLEELKKMWEPAAEGKITNWNQIRPEFPNKPLNLFGAGQDSGTFDYFTEAVVGKSGASRKDYVASEDDNTLVQGVSQDPNALGYFGLAYYEQNPQKLKALGIDSGKGAIVPSRETVVNSQYQPLARPLFIYVNAEKAQKSRALQEFVEYYLDNAESIVKEVGYIPLTVDILAAVKRTAIPKPHDLGFCFFPEGFFAPALTDSLCSGLMVALQTDTASPAAKIFLLALISRSWCVPQSGQSHSRIFNGIFSAIYPQLLHLLELGNHLSISM
;
A
#
# COMPACT_ATOMS: atom_id res chain seq x y z
N MET A 1 -7.23 3.98 -15.19
CA MET A 1 -6.57 2.84 -15.88
C MET A 1 -7.47 2.21 -16.95
N ALA A 2 -8.57 1.53 -16.58
CA ALA A 2 -9.45 0.80 -17.52
C ALA A 2 -9.92 1.62 -18.74
N GLU A 3 -10.30 2.88 -18.52
CA GLU A 3 -10.72 3.79 -19.61
C GLU A 3 -9.59 4.06 -20.61
N LYS A 4 -8.39 4.40 -20.13
CA LYS A 4 -7.22 4.63 -20.99
C LYS A 4 -6.80 3.37 -21.75
N PHE A 5 -6.90 2.19 -21.12
CA PHE A 5 -6.71 0.91 -21.81
C PHE A 5 -7.70 0.75 -22.98
N LYS A 6 -9.01 0.89 -22.73
CA LYS A 6 -10.10 0.82 -23.73
C LYS A 6 -9.90 1.82 -24.88
N SER A 7 -9.44 3.03 -24.57
CA SER A 7 -9.12 4.06 -25.58
C SER A 7 -7.84 3.74 -26.39
N SER A 8 -6.84 3.11 -25.77
CA SER A 8 -5.56 2.79 -26.42
C SER A 8 -5.58 1.52 -27.27
N GLN A 9 -6.50 0.59 -27.00
CA GLN A 9 -6.63 -0.67 -27.71
C GLN A 9 -8.09 -0.96 -28.12
N PRO A 10 -8.65 -0.24 -29.11
CA PRO A 10 -10.03 -0.46 -29.56
C PRO A 10 -10.21 -1.90 -30.09
N GLY A 11 -11.19 -2.62 -29.53
CA GLY A 11 -11.50 -4.00 -29.92
C GLY A 11 -10.93 -5.10 -28.98
N THR A 12 -10.24 -4.74 -27.90
CA THR A 12 -9.84 -5.68 -26.84
C THR A 12 -10.98 -5.97 -25.86
N ALA A 13 -10.74 -6.87 -24.90
CA ALA A 13 -11.73 -7.29 -23.91
C ALA A 13 -12.25 -6.12 -23.06
N GLU A 14 -13.55 -6.12 -22.78
CA GLU A 14 -14.18 -5.07 -21.96
C GLU A 14 -13.81 -5.23 -20.47
N VAL A 15 -13.17 -4.19 -19.93
CA VAL A 15 -12.82 -4.12 -18.50
C VAL A 15 -13.98 -3.48 -17.72
N SER A 16 -14.80 -4.31 -17.06
CA SER A 16 -15.87 -3.84 -16.17
C SER A 16 -15.30 -3.53 -14.77
N VAL A 17 -15.51 -2.31 -14.29
CA VAL A 17 -15.07 -1.87 -12.94
C VAL A 17 -16.30 -1.68 -12.05
N LYS A 18 -16.25 -2.20 -10.81
CA LYS A 18 -17.31 -2.03 -9.80
C LYS A 18 -16.68 -1.73 -8.44
N PHE A 19 -17.24 -0.78 -7.72
CA PHE A 19 -16.78 -0.42 -6.37
C PHE A 19 -17.44 -1.30 -5.30
N SER A 20 -16.65 -1.75 -4.33
CA SER A 20 -17.12 -2.53 -3.17
C SER A 20 -16.30 -2.30 -1.88
N GLY A 21 -15.36 -1.35 -1.89
CA GLY A 21 -14.34 -1.18 -0.85
C GLY A 21 -13.34 -2.35 -0.78
N THR A 22 -12.18 -2.15 -0.14
CA THR A 22 -11.10 -3.16 -0.13
C THR A 22 -11.54 -4.53 0.40
N SER A 23 -12.16 -4.60 1.59
CA SER A 23 -12.63 -5.88 2.14
C SER A 23 -13.82 -6.49 1.36
N GLY A 24 -14.59 -5.67 0.63
CA GLY A 24 -15.65 -6.17 -0.27
C GLY A 24 -15.08 -6.75 -1.56
N GLY A 25 -14.07 -6.08 -2.11
CA GLY A 25 -13.29 -6.55 -3.26
C GLY A 25 -12.65 -7.90 -2.98
N PHE A 26 -11.98 -8.05 -1.83
CA PHE A 26 -11.40 -9.33 -1.43
C PHE A 26 -12.45 -10.45 -1.25
N ARG A 27 -13.66 -10.15 -0.73
CA ARG A 27 -14.73 -11.17 -0.64
C ARG A 27 -15.15 -11.69 -2.02
N GLU A 28 -15.35 -10.82 -3.00
CA GLU A 28 -15.76 -11.23 -4.35
C GLU A 28 -14.60 -11.87 -5.12
N PHE A 29 -13.38 -11.36 -4.96
CA PHE A 29 -12.15 -11.86 -5.58
C PHE A 29 -11.76 -13.24 -5.06
N CYS A 30 -11.72 -13.43 -3.73
CA CYS A 30 -11.45 -14.73 -3.11
C CYS A 30 -12.56 -15.74 -3.40
N ALA A 31 -13.81 -15.31 -3.64
CA ALA A 31 -14.87 -16.18 -4.16
C ALA A 31 -14.74 -16.49 -5.67
N GLY A 32 -13.66 -16.07 -6.33
CA GLY A 32 -13.38 -16.31 -7.76
C GLY A 32 -14.21 -15.48 -8.74
N LYS A 33 -15.04 -14.55 -8.26
CA LYS A 33 -16.01 -13.80 -9.09
C LYS A 33 -15.38 -12.67 -9.90
N THR A 34 -14.25 -12.12 -9.45
CA THR A 34 -13.49 -11.09 -10.18
C THR A 34 -12.11 -11.62 -10.58
N ASP A 35 -11.47 -10.91 -11.51
CA ASP A 35 -10.16 -11.27 -12.04
C ASP A 35 -9.04 -10.47 -11.37
N ILE A 36 -9.38 -9.25 -10.93
CA ILE A 36 -8.54 -8.34 -10.17
C ILE A 36 -9.35 -7.81 -8.97
N SER A 37 -8.67 -7.55 -7.86
CA SER A 37 -9.16 -6.68 -6.77
C SER A 37 -8.19 -5.52 -6.56
N ASN A 38 -8.67 -4.29 -6.66
CA ASN A 38 -7.91 -3.13 -6.19
C ASN A 38 -7.98 -3.10 -4.65
N ALA A 39 -6.91 -2.66 -3.99
CA ALA A 39 -6.87 -2.58 -2.53
C ALA A 39 -6.09 -1.35 -2.04
N SER A 40 -6.57 -0.78 -0.94
CA SER A 40 -5.99 0.36 -0.22
C SER A 40 -5.09 -0.04 0.96
N ARG A 41 -4.82 -1.35 1.10
CA ARG A 41 -3.99 -1.98 2.13
C ARG A 41 -3.61 -3.39 1.68
N PRO A 42 -2.61 -4.04 2.31
CA PRO A 42 -2.38 -5.47 2.13
C PRO A 42 -3.60 -6.32 2.53
N ILE A 43 -3.71 -7.51 1.93
CA ILE A 43 -4.69 -8.55 2.26
C ILE A 43 -4.50 -9.05 3.71
N GLN A 44 -5.61 -9.26 4.43
CA GLN A 44 -5.60 -9.69 5.84
C GLN A 44 -5.65 -11.22 5.97
N ALA A 45 -5.31 -11.76 7.16
CA ALA A 45 -5.17 -13.20 7.38
C ALA A 45 -6.46 -14.02 7.19
N ASP A 46 -7.60 -13.42 7.51
CA ASP A 46 -8.94 -13.95 7.25
C ASP A 46 -9.28 -13.94 5.76
N GLU A 47 -8.94 -12.87 5.04
CA GLU A 47 -9.09 -12.75 3.57
C GLU A 47 -8.18 -13.75 2.83
N MET A 48 -6.93 -13.92 3.25
CA MET A 48 -6.04 -14.97 2.76
C MET A 48 -6.63 -16.36 3.02
N SER A 49 -7.22 -16.59 4.19
CA SER A 49 -7.90 -17.84 4.54
C SER A 49 -9.15 -18.08 3.67
N LEU A 50 -9.86 -17.01 3.30
CA LEU A 50 -10.99 -17.05 2.38
C LEU A 50 -10.55 -17.45 0.96
N CYS A 51 -9.50 -16.80 0.43
CA CYS A 51 -8.90 -17.15 -0.86
C CYS A 51 -8.42 -18.61 -0.88
N ASN A 52 -7.72 -19.07 0.16
CA ASN A 52 -7.30 -20.47 0.30
C ASN A 52 -8.49 -21.45 0.32
N ARG A 53 -9.58 -21.13 1.04
CA ARG A 53 -10.80 -21.96 1.10
C ARG A 53 -11.44 -22.17 -0.27
N TYR A 54 -11.42 -21.16 -1.12
CA TYR A 54 -11.97 -21.20 -2.49
C TYR A 54 -10.92 -21.58 -3.56
N GLY A 55 -9.69 -21.93 -3.16
CA GLY A 55 -8.61 -22.30 -4.09
C GLY A 55 -8.01 -21.15 -4.89
N VAL A 56 -8.38 -19.89 -4.60
CA VAL A 56 -7.90 -18.71 -5.33
C VAL A 56 -6.46 -18.40 -4.95
N ARG A 57 -5.55 -18.64 -5.90
CA ARG A 57 -4.17 -18.12 -5.86
C ARG A 57 -4.12 -16.73 -6.50
N TYR A 58 -3.30 -15.84 -5.95
CA TYR A 58 -3.22 -14.45 -6.37
C TYR A 58 -1.79 -13.94 -6.40
N ILE A 59 -1.60 -12.84 -7.13
CA ILE A 59 -0.37 -12.06 -7.21
C ILE A 59 -0.67 -10.69 -6.62
N GLU A 60 0.05 -10.32 -5.56
CA GLU A 60 0.00 -8.97 -4.97
C GLU A 60 0.95 -8.05 -5.73
N LEU A 61 0.41 -6.98 -6.33
CA LEU A 61 1.18 -6.00 -7.06
C LEU A 61 0.92 -4.61 -6.45
N PRO A 62 1.87 -4.03 -5.69
CA PRO A 62 1.80 -2.62 -5.34
C PRO A 62 1.92 -1.78 -6.62
N VAL A 63 1.19 -0.66 -6.68
CA VAL A 63 1.11 0.16 -7.90
C VAL A 63 1.33 1.66 -7.66
N ALA A 64 1.04 2.15 -6.45
CA ALA A 64 1.21 3.55 -6.06
C ALA A 64 1.21 3.70 -4.53
N PHE A 65 1.52 4.91 -4.07
CA PHE A 65 1.11 5.38 -2.75
C PHE A 65 0.13 6.55 -2.91
N ASP A 66 -0.85 6.62 -2.03
CA ASP A 66 -1.76 7.74 -1.88
C ASP A 66 -1.43 8.42 -0.53
N ALA A 67 -1.27 9.74 -0.52
CA ALA A 67 -0.84 10.48 0.66
C ALA A 67 -1.37 11.92 0.67
N LEU A 68 -2.14 12.25 1.71
CA LEU A 68 -2.75 13.56 1.91
C LEU A 68 -1.99 14.36 2.96
N THR A 69 -1.63 15.60 2.66
CA THR A 69 -0.94 16.49 3.58
C THR A 69 -1.91 17.49 4.18
N VAL A 70 -1.94 17.62 5.51
CA VAL A 70 -2.58 18.76 6.18
C VAL A 70 -1.57 19.91 6.24
N VAL A 71 -1.97 21.07 5.73
CA VAL A 71 -1.15 22.27 5.65
C VAL A 71 -1.79 23.44 6.40
N VAL A 72 -0.94 24.37 6.81
CA VAL A 72 -1.30 25.75 7.19
C VAL A 72 -0.42 26.73 6.43
N ASN A 73 -0.73 28.02 6.54
CA ASN A 73 0.13 29.07 6.01
C ASN A 73 1.57 28.98 6.55
N GLN A 74 2.58 29.27 5.72
CA GLN A 74 4.00 29.21 6.11
C GLN A 74 4.35 30.07 7.34
N GLU A 75 3.65 31.19 7.53
CA GLU A 75 3.92 32.13 8.63
C GLU A 75 3.46 31.60 10.01
N ASN A 76 2.72 30.49 10.06
CA ASN A 76 2.21 29.94 11.32
C ASN A 76 3.29 29.21 12.13
N ASN A 77 3.81 29.91 13.13
CA ASN A 77 4.83 29.46 14.09
C ASN A 77 4.27 28.88 15.40
N TRP A 78 2.95 28.82 15.56
CA TRP A 78 2.25 28.40 16.79
C TRP A 78 1.63 26.99 16.71
N ILE A 79 1.75 26.32 15.56
CA ILE A 79 1.31 24.93 15.34
C ILE A 79 2.31 24.19 14.45
N ASP A 80 2.82 23.06 14.92
CA ASP A 80 3.71 22.15 14.16
C ASP A 80 3.06 20.78 13.90
N SER A 81 2.06 20.40 14.71
CA SER A 81 1.39 19.11 14.63
C SER A 81 -0.05 19.16 15.12
N ILE A 82 -0.86 18.22 14.61
CA ILE A 82 -2.27 18.03 14.94
C ILE A 82 -2.57 16.54 15.16
N THR A 83 -3.40 16.24 16.15
CA THR A 83 -3.88 14.87 16.38
C THR A 83 -5.04 14.53 15.45
N LEU A 84 -5.30 13.25 15.23
CA LEU A 84 -6.52 12.81 14.51
C LEU A 84 -7.81 13.27 15.18
N GLU A 85 -7.87 13.32 16.51
CA GLU A 85 -9.07 13.73 17.24
C GLU A 85 -9.38 15.21 17.02
N GLU A 86 -8.34 16.05 16.98
CA GLU A 86 -8.44 17.48 16.68
C GLU A 86 -8.82 17.73 15.22
N LEU A 87 -8.18 17.02 14.29
CA LEU A 87 -8.50 17.12 12.86
C LEU A 87 -9.93 16.64 12.59
N LYS A 88 -10.39 15.57 13.27
CA LYS A 88 -11.79 15.14 13.24
C LYS A 88 -12.72 16.22 13.79
N LYS A 89 -12.42 16.79 14.96
CA LYS A 89 -13.20 17.88 15.59
C LYS A 89 -13.28 19.14 14.71
N MET A 90 -12.28 19.41 13.86
CA MET A 90 -12.34 20.50 12.88
C MET A 90 -13.30 20.20 11.72
N TRP A 91 -13.31 18.96 11.21
CA TRP A 91 -13.88 18.61 9.90
C TRP A 91 -15.20 17.83 9.95
N GLU A 92 -15.55 17.18 11.05
CA GLU A 92 -16.76 16.37 11.14
C GLU A 92 -18.05 17.21 10.98
N PRO A 93 -19.16 16.65 10.48
CA PRO A 93 -20.40 17.40 10.26
C PRO A 93 -20.97 18.12 11.50
N ALA A 94 -20.64 17.64 12.71
CA ALA A 94 -21.07 18.28 13.95
C ALA A 94 -20.38 19.63 14.22
N ALA A 95 -19.27 19.93 13.55
CA ALA A 95 -18.46 21.13 13.68
C ALA A 95 -18.99 22.34 12.87
N GLU A 96 -19.83 22.09 11.85
CA GLU A 96 -20.44 23.10 10.97
C GLU A 96 -21.10 24.22 11.79
N GLY A 97 -20.69 25.47 11.53
CA GLY A 97 -21.17 26.67 12.25
C GLY A 97 -20.85 26.74 13.75
N LYS A 98 -20.11 25.78 14.33
CA LYS A 98 -19.76 25.73 15.77
C LYS A 98 -18.27 25.87 16.04
N ILE A 99 -17.46 25.21 15.22
CA ILE A 99 -16.00 25.27 15.27
C ILE A 99 -15.55 26.23 14.18
N THR A 100 -15.39 27.50 14.55
CA THR A 100 -15.09 28.63 13.66
C THR A 100 -13.78 29.33 14.00
N ASN A 101 -13.13 28.97 15.12
CA ASN A 101 -11.91 29.62 15.62
C ASN A 101 -10.87 28.58 16.08
N TRP A 102 -9.59 28.88 15.90
CA TRP A 102 -8.48 27.98 16.24
C TRP A 102 -8.40 27.62 17.73
N ASN A 103 -8.65 28.58 18.62
CA ASN A 103 -8.64 28.37 20.07
C ASN A 103 -9.75 27.42 20.59
N GLN A 104 -10.74 27.07 19.76
CA GLN A 104 -11.74 26.06 20.10
C GLN A 104 -11.19 24.64 19.94
N ILE A 105 -10.09 24.44 19.21
CA ILE A 105 -9.41 23.15 19.08
C ILE A 105 -8.50 22.93 20.28
N ARG A 106 -7.49 23.80 20.47
CA ARG A 106 -6.63 23.88 21.65
C ARG A 106 -6.71 25.29 22.28
N PRO A 107 -6.92 25.45 23.59
CA PRO A 107 -7.07 26.77 24.23
C PRO A 107 -5.88 27.73 24.04
N GLU A 108 -4.67 27.19 23.87
CA GLU A 108 -3.43 27.94 23.65
C GLU A 108 -3.24 28.44 22.20
N PHE A 109 -4.04 27.95 21.26
CA PHE A 109 -4.04 28.46 19.88
C PHE A 109 -4.63 29.88 19.82
N PRO A 110 -4.26 30.69 18.80
CA PRO A 110 -4.73 32.07 18.70
C PRO A 110 -6.26 32.13 18.57
N ASN A 111 -6.88 33.14 19.19
CA ASN A 111 -8.29 33.47 18.94
C ASN A 111 -8.46 34.19 17.59
N LYS A 112 -8.31 33.42 16.51
CA LYS A 112 -8.50 33.83 15.12
C LYS A 112 -9.47 32.86 14.42
N PRO A 113 -10.14 33.27 13.32
CA PRO A 113 -10.98 32.38 12.52
C PRO A 113 -10.24 31.11 12.10
N LEU A 114 -10.94 29.99 11.99
CA LEU A 114 -10.46 28.74 11.40
C LEU A 114 -11.03 28.66 9.99
N ASN A 115 -10.26 29.10 8.99
CA ASN A 115 -10.69 29.08 7.61
C ASN A 115 -10.25 27.75 6.99
N LEU A 116 -11.20 26.97 6.47
CA LEU A 116 -10.95 25.61 6.01
C LEU A 116 -10.93 25.56 4.47
N PHE A 117 -9.93 24.88 3.92
CA PHE A 117 -9.73 24.66 2.48
C PHE A 117 -9.57 23.16 2.23
N GLY A 118 -10.31 22.58 1.28
CA GLY A 118 -10.25 21.12 1.06
C GLY A 118 -10.74 20.71 -0.31
N ALA A 119 -10.43 19.48 -0.68
CA ALA A 119 -10.93 18.88 -1.91
C ALA A 119 -12.46 18.88 -1.94
N GLY A 120 -13.05 19.10 -3.11
CA GLY A 120 -14.49 19.09 -3.30
C GLY A 120 -15.10 17.68 -3.24
N GLN A 121 -16.43 17.63 -3.23
CA GLN A 121 -17.17 16.39 -2.94
C GLN A 121 -17.07 15.33 -4.04
N ASP A 122 -16.65 15.69 -5.26
CA ASP A 122 -16.44 14.75 -6.36
C ASP A 122 -14.99 14.21 -6.40
N SER A 123 -14.14 14.63 -5.46
CA SER A 123 -12.73 14.23 -5.36
C SER A 123 -12.49 12.98 -4.53
N GLY A 124 -11.66 12.06 -5.04
CA GLY A 124 -11.15 10.93 -4.26
C GLY A 124 -10.32 11.35 -3.03
N THR A 125 -9.74 12.56 -3.05
CA THR A 125 -9.04 13.17 -1.90
C THR A 125 -10.00 13.49 -0.76
N PHE A 126 -11.21 13.99 -1.07
CA PHE A 126 -12.27 14.25 -0.08
C PHE A 126 -12.80 12.96 0.52
N ASP A 127 -13.08 11.95 -0.32
CA ASP A 127 -13.53 10.62 0.13
C ASP A 127 -12.53 9.98 1.09
N TYR A 128 -11.24 9.98 0.74
CA TYR A 128 -10.21 9.39 1.56
C TYR A 128 -9.96 10.17 2.85
N PHE A 129 -9.91 11.51 2.80
CA PHE A 129 -9.73 12.34 3.99
C PHE A 129 -10.87 12.11 5.00
N THR A 130 -12.12 12.12 4.54
CA THR A 130 -13.29 11.90 5.41
C THR A 130 -13.36 10.47 5.96
N GLU A 131 -12.96 9.45 5.18
CA GLU A 131 -12.77 8.08 5.68
C GLU A 131 -11.70 8.02 6.77
N ALA A 132 -10.50 8.54 6.51
CA ALA A 132 -9.33 8.41 7.39
C ALA A 132 -9.39 9.26 8.66
N VAL A 133 -10.04 10.43 8.60
CA VAL A 133 -10.09 11.41 9.71
C VAL A 133 -11.41 11.30 10.48
N VAL A 134 -12.55 11.36 9.78
CA VAL A 134 -13.87 11.38 10.43
C VAL A 134 -14.37 9.95 10.72
N GLY A 135 -13.88 8.96 9.97
CA GLY A 135 -14.25 7.55 10.08
C GLY A 135 -15.35 7.12 9.11
N LYS A 136 -15.70 7.97 8.12
CA LYS A 136 -16.75 7.69 7.13
C LYS A 136 -16.53 8.55 5.87
N SER A 137 -16.35 7.92 4.71
CA SER A 137 -16.28 8.64 3.43
C SER A 137 -17.54 9.49 3.20
N GLY A 138 -17.34 10.69 2.67
CA GLY A 138 -18.36 11.71 2.45
C GLY A 138 -18.82 12.47 3.72
N ALA A 139 -18.34 12.12 4.92
CA ALA A 139 -18.75 12.78 6.16
C ALA A 139 -17.85 13.98 6.49
N SER A 140 -18.23 15.16 5.99
CA SER A 140 -17.61 16.45 6.34
C SER A 140 -18.68 17.50 6.66
N ARG A 141 -18.30 18.53 7.42
CA ARG A 141 -18.94 19.86 7.38
C ARG A 141 -18.87 20.46 5.96
N LYS A 142 -19.77 21.39 5.64
CA LYS A 142 -19.91 22.01 4.30
C LYS A 142 -19.48 23.48 4.23
N ASP A 143 -19.27 24.11 5.38
CA ASP A 143 -18.83 25.51 5.53
C ASP A 143 -17.29 25.64 5.39
N TYR A 144 -16.75 25.16 4.27
CA TYR A 144 -15.33 25.29 3.89
C TYR A 144 -15.18 25.67 2.41
N VAL A 145 -13.99 26.14 2.02
CA VAL A 145 -13.65 26.42 0.62
C VAL A 145 -13.30 25.11 -0.07
N ALA A 146 -14.26 24.59 -0.84
CA ALA A 146 -14.11 23.38 -1.65
C ALA A 146 -13.54 23.70 -3.05
N SER A 147 -12.64 22.84 -3.55
CA SER A 147 -12.12 22.90 -4.91
C SER A 147 -11.79 21.51 -5.45
N GLU A 148 -12.05 21.27 -6.73
CA GLU A 148 -11.57 20.08 -7.46
C GLU A 148 -10.15 20.27 -8.03
N ASP A 149 -9.61 21.50 -7.98
CA ASP A 149 -8.20 21.81 -8.27
C ASP A 149 -7.43 22.10 -6.98
N ASP A 150 -6.49 21.23 -6.65
CA ASP A 150 -5.59 21.36 -5.50
C ASP A 150 -4.69 22.61 -5.59
N ASN A 151 -4.39 23.17 -6.78
CA ASN A 151 -3.62 24.42 -6.88
C ASN A 151 -4.39 25.61 -6.33
N THR A 152 -5.70 25.64 -6.53
CA THR A 152 -6.60 26.65 -5.93
C THR A 152 -6.59 26.56 -4.40
N LEU A 153 -6.52 25.35 -3.84
CA LEU A 153 -6.38 25.12 -2.39
C LEU A 153 -5.02 25.58 -1.87
N VAL A 154 -3.93 25.24 -2.57
CA VAL A 154 -2.56 25.73 -2.29
C VAL A 154 -2.53 27.25 -2.25
N GLN A 155 -3.15 27.92 -3.22
CA GLN A 155 -3.23 29.38 -3.26
C GLN A 155 -4.00 29.93 -2.06
N GLY A 156 -5.19 29.40 -1.78
CA GLY A 156 -6.01 29.80 -0.64
C GLY A 156 -5.27 29.72 0.69
N VAL A 157 -4.67 28.56 1.01
CA VAL A 157 -3.90 28.38 2.25
C VAL A 157 -2.66 29.29 2.31
N SER A 158 -1.98 29.50 1.18
CA SER A 158 -0.79 30.37 1.14
C SER A 158 -1.09 31.87 1.31
N GLN A 159 -2.32 32.31 1.03
CA GLN A 159 -2.72 33.73 1.11
C GLN A 159 -3.44 34.08 2.42
N ASP A 160 -3.97 33.10 3.14
CA ASP A 160 -4.69 33.31 4.40
C ASP A 160 -3.89 32.76 5.61
N PRO A 161 -3.35 33.63 6.48
CA PRO A 161 -2.65 33.23 7.70
C PRO A 161 -3.49 32.38 8.66
N ASN A 162 -4.82 32.38 8.51
CA ASN A 162 -5.75 31.65 9.37
C ASN A 162 -6.18 30.30 8.79
N ALA A 163 -5.66 29.94 7.60
CA ALA A 163 -6.09 28.76 6.88
C ALA A 163 -5.51 27.46 7.46
N LEU A 164 -6.35 26.42 7.47
CA LEU A 164 -5.95 25.02 7.42
C LEU A 164 -6.54 24.39 6.17
N GLY A 165 -5.77 23.55 5.49
CA GLY A 165 -6.30 22.75 4.40
C GLY A 165 -5.64 21.40 4.22
N TYR A 166 -6.20 20.60 3.32
CA TYR A 166 -5.63 19.32 2.93
C TYR A 166 -5.72 19.09 1.42
N PHE A 167 -4.69 18.42 0.88
CA PHE A 167 -4.57 18.01 -0.53
C PHE A 167 -3.44 16.99 -0.69
N GLY A 168 -3.22 16.48 -1.91
CA GLY A 168 -2.17 15.49 -2.18
C GLY A 168 -0.75 15.99 -1.86
N LEU A 169 0.10 15.13 -1.28
CA LEU A 169 1.48 15.45 -0.88
C LEU A 169 2.31 16.11 -2.00
N ALA A 170 2.11 15.70 -3.25
CA ALA A 170 2.82 16.26 -4.39
C ALA A 170 2.65 17.78 -4.55
N TYR A 171 1.50 18.35 -4.14
CA TYR A 171 1.23 19.80 -4.22
C TYR A 171 1.95 20.59 -3.11
N TYR A 172 2.09 19.99 -1.92
CA TYR A 172 2.92 20.53 -0.84
C TYR A 172 4.41 20.50 -1.22
N GLU A 173 4.92 19.37 -1.74
CA GLU A 173 6.32 19.24 -2.18
C GLU A 173 6.72 20.26 -3.27
N GLN A 174 5.77 20.75 -4.06
CA GLN A 174 5.98 21.78 -5.07
C GLN A 174 5.93 23.22 -4.51
N ASN A 175 5.41 23.43 -3.30
CA ASN A 175 5.21 24.74 -2.69
C ASN A 175 5.77 24.89 -1.23
N PRO A 176 6.94 24.30 -0.88
CA PRO A 176 7.42 24.23 0.52
C PRO A 176 7.85 25.57 1.12
N GLN A 177 7.91 26.64 0.33
CA GLN A 177 8.17 28.02 0.81
C GLN A 177 6.89 28.80 1.12
N LYS A 178 5.71 28.28 0.74
CA LYS A 178 4.41 28.96 0.89
C LYS A 178 3.48 28.30 1.90
N LEU A 179 3.78 27.06 2.25
CA LEU A 179 2.93 26.17 3.04
C LEU A 179 3.78 25.46 4.08
N LYS A 180 3.24 25.35 5.29
CA LYS A 180 3.81 24.53 6.35
C LYS A 180 2.95 23.27 6.49
N ALA A 181 3.54 22.10 6.25
CA ALA A 181 2.86 20.83 6.56
C ALA A 181 2.84 20.59 8.07
N LEU A 182 1.71 20.09 8.58
CA LEU A 182 1.58 19.67 9.96
C LEU A 182 1.98 18.21 10.12
N GLY A 183 2.71 17.89 11.20
CA GLY A 183 2.87 16.52 11.65
C GLY A 183 1.53 15.94 12.11
N ILE A 184 1.20 14.72 11.69
CA ILE A 184 -0.03 14.02 12.09
C ILE A 184 0.28 13.07 13.22
N ASP A 185 -0.40 13.22 14.36
CA ASP A 185 -0.32 12.28 15.47
C ASP A 185 -1.54 11.35 15.51
N SER A 186 -1.28 10.06 15.35
CA SER A 186 -2.26 8.96 15.45
C SER A 186 -2.20 8.22 16.79
N GLY A 187 -1.69 8.88 17.84
CA GLY A 187 -1.47 8.32 19.18
C GLY A 187 -0.10 7.66 19.35
N LYS A 188 0.86 7.98 18.47
CA LYS A 188 2.22 7.40 18.44
C LYS A 188 3.32 8.46 18.29
N GLY A 189 2.97 9.73 18.42
CA GLY A 189 3.83 10.86 18.11
C GLY A 189 3.56 11.39 16.70
N ALA A 190 3.74 12.70 16.53
CA ALA A 190 3.49 13.37 15.26
C ALA A 190 4.54 12.99 14.20
N ILE A 191 4.07 12.51 13.04
CA ILE A 191 4.91 12.22 11.88
C ILE A 191 4.70 13.30 10.82
N VAL A 192 5.79 13.91 10.35
CA VAL A 192 5.77 14.90 9.26
C VAL A 192 5.64 14.17 7.91
N PRO A 193 4.80 14.66 6.98
CA PRO A 193 4.66 14.04 5.67
C PRO A 193 5.91 14.26 4.80
N SER A 194 6.41 13.17 4.23
CA SER A 194 7.42 13.15 3.18
C SER A 194 7.31 11.84 2.40
N ARG A 195 7.94 11.74 1.22
CA ARG A 195 8.05 10.45 0.49
C ARG A 195 8.64 9.34 1.35
N GLU A 196 9.58 9.65 2.24
CA GLU A 196 10.18 8.66 3.13
C GLU A 196 9.17 8.14 4.17
N THR A 197 8.45 9.03 4.85
CA THR A 197 7.47 8.62 5.87
C THR A 197 6.23 7.96 5.26
N VAL A 198 5.89 8.28 4.01
CA VAL A 198 4.87 7.59 3.19
C VAL A 198 5.32 6.18 2.80
N VAL A 199 6.48 6.04 2.15
CA VAL A 199 6.97 4.73 1.65
C VAL A 199 7.25 3.78 2.81
N ASN A 200 7.78 4.27 3.92
CA ASN A 200 8.02 3.49 5.14
C ASN A 200 6.73 3.22 5.96
N SER A 201 5.55 3.62 5.46
CA SER A 201 4.24 3.44 6.11
C SER A 201 4.14 4.05 7.52
N GLN A 202 4.90 5.11 7.80
CA GLN A 202 4.94 5.79 9.09
C GLN A 202 3.87 6.89 9.19
N TYR A 203 3.59 7.59 8.09
CA TYR A 203 2.64 8.71 8.03
C TYR A 203 1.17 8.22 7.97
N GLN A 204 0.74 7.54 9.02
CA GLN A 204 -0.61 6.97 9.16
C GLN A 204 -1.54 7.94 9.88
N PRO A 205 -2.83 8.03 9.51
CA PRO A 205 -3.55 7.24 8.51
C PRO A 205 -3.67 7.95 7.16
N LEU A 206 -3.07 9.13 6.98
CA LEU A 206 -3.23 9.94 5.77
C LEU A 206 -2.38 9.47 4.59
N ALA A 207 -1.54 8.46 4.74
CA ALA A 207 -0.90 7.76 3.64
C ALA A 207 -1.16 6.26 3.63
N ARG A 208 -1.36 5.71 2.43
CA ARG A 208 -1.66 4.29 2.20
C ARG A 208 -0.98 3.76 0.94
N PRO A 209 -0.47 2.52 0.95
CA PRO A 209 -0.09 1.81 -0.26
C PRO A 209 -1.33 1.39 -1.06
N LEU A 210 -1.27 1.53 -2.38
CA LEU A 210 -2.29 1.07 -3.32
C LEU A 210 -1.79 -0.18 -4.06
N PHE A 211 -2.66 -1.17 -4.21
CA PHE A 211 -2.37 -2.45 -4.85
C PHE A 211 -3.41 -2.83 -5.90
N ILE A 212 -3.01 -3.69 -6.82
CA ILE A 212 -3.90 -4.63 -7.49
C ILE A 212 -3.52 -6.06 -7.10
N TYR A 213 -4.53 -6.88 -6.86
CA TYR A 213 -4.41 -8.31 -6.64
C TYR A 213 -4.94 -9.03 -7.88
N VAL A 214 -4.10 -9.77 -8.58
CA VAL A 214 -4.46 -10.47 -9.82
C VAL A 214 -4.68 -11.95 -9.53
N ASN A 215 -5.78 -12.54 -10.01
CA ASN A 215 -6.01 -13.99 -9.89
C ASN A 215 -5.00 -14.73 -10.77
N ALA A 216 -4.11 -15.50 -10.16
CA ALA A 216 -2.95 -16.09 -10.84
C ALA A 216 -3.36 -17.13 -11.90
N GLU A 217 -4.36 -17.96 -11.61
CA GLU A 217 -4.84 -18.99 -12.53
C GLU A 217 -5.54 -18.37 -13.74
N LYS A 218 -6.38 -17.35 -13.52
CA LYS A 218 -7.03 -16.62 -14.61
C LYS A 218 -6.01 -15.85 -15.45
N ALA A 219 -4.99 -15.26 -14.84
CA ALA A 219 -3.91 -14.58 -15.55
C ALA A 219 -3.15 -15.52 -16.49
N GLN A 220 -2.95 -16.79 -16.13
CA GLN A 220 -2.34 -17.76 -17.04
C GLN A 220 -3.24 -18.13 -18.23
N LYS A 221 -4.56 -18.20 -18.01
CA LYS A 221 -5.53 -18.66 -19.01
C LYS A 221 -6.04 -17.55 -19.94
N SER A 222 -6.01 -16.30 -19.50
CA SER A 222 -6.57 -15.15 -20.24
C SER A 222 -5.47 -14.21 -20.72
N ARG A 223 -5.17 -14.25 -22.03
CA ARG A 223 -4.24 -13.29 -22.66
C ARG A 223 -4.72 -11.85 -22.50
N ALA A 224 -6.03 -11.59 -22.57
CA ALA A 224 -6.58 -10.25 -22.37
C ALA A 224 -6.36 -9.72 -20.94
N LEU A 225 -6.35 -10.60 -19.93
CA LEU A 225 -6.00 -10.20 -18.55
C LEU A 225 -4.50 -9.90 -18.41
N GLN A 226 -3.63 -10.67 -19.09
CA GLN A 226 -2.19 -10.37 -19.16
C GLN A 226 -1.96 -9.01 -19.83
N GLU A 227 -2.59 -8.73 -20.97
CA GLU A 227 -2.50 -7.46 -21.69
C GLU A 227 -2.95 -6.27 -20.85
N PHE A 228 -4.03 -6.44 -20.07
CA PHE A 228 -4.48 -5.40 -19.16
C PHE A 228 -3.49 -5.17 -18.01
N VAL A 229 -2.87 -6.22 -17.44
CA VAL A 229 -1.87 -6.09 -16.36
C VAL A 229 -0.52 -5.54 -16.88
N GLU A 230 -0.09 -5.95 -18.07
CA GLU A 230 1.05 -5.36 -18.81
C GLU A 230 0.83 -3.86 -18.98
N TYR A 231 -0.30 -3.48 -19.59
CA TYR A 231 -0.67 -2.08 -19.78
C TYR A 231 -0.77 -1.32 -18.45
N TYR A 232 -1.34 -1.95 -17.41
CA TYR A 232 -1.47 -1.35 -16.08
C TYR A 232 -0.10 -0.90 -15.57
N LEU A 233 0.89 -1.79 -15.59
CA LEU A 233 2.20 -1.51 -15.02
C LEU A 233 3.09 -0.66 -15.95
N ASP A 234 2.90 -0.75 -17.26
CA ASP A 234 3.59 0.12 -18.23
C ASP A 234 3.13 1.57 -18.15
N ASN A 235 1.86 1.81 -17.84
CA ASN A 235 1.30 3.17 -17.72
C ASN A 235 1.11 3.61 -16.26
N ALA A 236 1.52 2.79 -15.27
CA ALA A 236 1.38 3.11 -13.86
C ALA A 236 2.02 4.45 -13.52
N GLU A 237 3.30 4.67 -13.87
CA GLU A 237 4.02 5.89 -13.49
C GLU A 237 3.36 7.17 -14.02
N SER A 238 2.90 7.18 -15.27
CA SER A 238 2.29 8.35 -15.90
C SER A 238 0.87 8.60 -15.37
N ILE A 239 0.03 7.57 -15.34
CA ILE A 239 -1.37 7.70 -14.92
C ILE A 239 -1.48 7.99 -13.42
N VAL A 240 -0.62 7.40 -12.58
CA VAL A 240 -0.60 7.65 -11.13
C VAL A 240 -0.28 9.12 -10.83
N LYS A 241 0.70 9.71 -11.53
CA LYS A 241 0.98 11.16 -11.44
C LYS A 241 -0.18 12.01 -11.95
N GLU A 242 -0.79 11.63 -13.07
CA GLU A 242 -1.93 12.34 -13.68
C GLU A 242 -3.14 12.44 -12.75
N VAL A 243 -3.39 11.41 -11.93
CA VAL A 243 -4.50 11.38 -10.94
C VAL A 243 -4.09 11.86 -9.54
N GLY A 244 -2.91 12.48 -9.37
CA GLY A 244 -2.46 13.09 -8.11
C GLY A 244 -1.84 12.14 -7.08
N TYR A 245 -1.69 10.85 -7.40
CA TYR A 245 -1.03 9.86 -6.53
C TYR A 245 0.49 9.82 -6.71
N ILE A 246 1.19 9.17 -5.78
CA ILE A 246 2.64 9.03 -5.77
C ILE A 246 3.04 7.73 -6.48
N PRO A 247 3.81 7.78 -7.58
CA PRO A 247 4.28 6.58 -8.27
C PRO A 247 5.33 5.84 -7.44
N LEU A 248 5.41 4.53 -7.67
CA LEU A 248 6.54 3.72 -7.21
C LEU A 248 7.84 4.20 -7.88
N THR A 249 8.98 3.98 -7.22
CA THR A 249 10.28 4.21 -7.85
C THR A 249 10.51 3.25 -9.01
N VAL A 250 11.32 3.65 -9.98
CA VAL A 250 11.62 2.85 -11.19
C VAL A 250 12.10 1.44 -10.82
N ASP A 251 12.96 1.32 -9.80
CA ASP A 251 13.46 0.02 -9.31
C ASP A 251 12.37 -0.88 -8.74
N ILE A 252 11.44 -0.31 -7.95
CA ILE A 252 10.32 -1.06 -7.38
C ILE A 252 9.35 -1.47 -8.50
N LEU A 253 8.98 -0.55 -9.40
CA LEU A 253 8.09 -0.87 -10.53
C LEU A 253 8.71 -1.93 -11.46
N ALA A 254 10.03 -1.88 -11.70
CA ALA A 254 10.75 -2.90 -12.44
C ALA A 254 10.83 -4.25 -11.69
N ALA A 255 10.76 -4.28 -10.36
CA ALA A 255 10.59 -5.51 -9.59
C ALA A 255 9.16 -6.06 -9.71
N VAL A 256 8.14 -5.21 -9.54
CA VAL A 256 6.71 -5.57 -9.68
C VAL A 256 6.41 -6.13 -11.08
N LYS A 257 6.92 -5.51 -12.15
CA LYS A 257 6.76 -6.02 -13.53
C LYS A 257 7.32 -7.43 -13.72
N ARG A 258 8.41 -7.79 -13.04
CA ARG A 258 9.01 -9.14 -13.12
C ARG A 258 8.18 -10.22 -12.43
N THR A 259 7.28 -9.86 -11.52
CA THR A 259 6.40 -10.79 -10.79
C THR A 259 4.94 -10.75 -11.28
N ALA A 260 4.59 -9.85 -12.19
CA ALA A 260 3.20 -9.54 -12.55
C ALA A 260 2.49 -10.60 -13.42
N ILE A 261 3.23 -11.32 -14.25
CA ILE A 261 2.71 -12.43 -15.05
C ILE A 261 3.44 -13.71 -14.63
N PRO A 262 2.73 -14.71 -14.09
CA PRO A 262 3.33 -15.95 -13.65
C PRO A 262 3.61 -16.81 -14.88
N LYS A 263 4.88 -17.10 -15.17
CA LYS A 263 5.25 -17.96 -16.29
C LYS A 263 4.72 -19.38 -16.03
N PRO A 264 4.54 -20.22 -17.07
CA PRO A 264 4.03 -21.59 -16.90
C PRO A 264 4.86 -22.45 -15.93
N HIS A 265 6.15 -22.15 -15.74
CA HIS A 265 7.02 -22.83 -14.78
C HIS A 265 6.98 -22.26 -13.36
N ASP A 266 6.49 -21.03 -13.14
CA ASP A 266 6.53 -20.38 -11.82
C ASP A 266 5.55 -20.99 -10.80
N LEU A 267 4.59 -21.79 -11.26
CA LEU A 267 3.70 -22.61 -10.42
C LEU A 267 4.12 -24.09 -10.36
N GLY A 268 5.18 -24.47 -11.09
CA GLY A 268 5.62 -25.85 -11.29
C GLY A 268 6.61 -26.37 -10.24
N PHE A 269 6.37 -26.14 -8.95
CA PHE A 269 7.17 -26.75 -7.89
C PHE A 269 6.65 -28.14 -7.55
N CYS A 270 7.44 -29.18 -7.86
CA CYS A 270 7.20 -30.55 -7.41
C CYS A 270 7.46 -30.67 -5.90
N PHE A 271 6.42 -30.44 -5.09
CA PHE A 271 6.44 -30.76 -3.66
C PHE A 271 6.36 -32.28 -3.47
N PHE A 272 7.47 -32.90 -3.08
CA PHE A 272 7.47 -34.25 -2.53
C PHE A 272 7.16 -34.18 -1.02
N PRO A 273 6.18 -34.95 -0.51
CA PRO A 273 6.09 -35.24 0.92
C PRO A 273 7.36 -35.98 1.37
N GLU A 274 7.89 -35.67 2.56
CA GLU A 274 9.02 -36.42 3.13
C GLU A 274 8.66 -37.92 3.21
N GLY A 275 9.48 -38.78 2.61
CA GLY A 275 9.34 -40.25 2.70
C GLY A 275 9.45 -41.03 1.38
N PHE A 276 9.25 -40.42 0.21
CA PHE A 276 9.32 -41.11 -1.09
C PHE A 276 10.58 -40.74 -1.91
N PHE A 277 11.75 -41.13 -1.42
CA PHE A 277 12.99 -41.09 -2.22
C PHE A 277 13.14 -42.37 -3.06
N ALA A 278 12.67 -42.31 -4.31
CA ALA A 278 12.94 -43.32 -5.34
C ALA A 278 13.75 -42.67 -6.50
N PRO A 279 15.09 -42.79 -6.52
CA PRO A 279 15.95 -42.08 -7.48
C PRO A 279 15.67 -42.38 -8.96
N ALA A 280 14.98 -43.48 -9.27
CA ALA A 280 14.64 -43.86 -10.63
C ALA A 280 13.45 -43.07 -11.24
N LEU A 281 12.68 -42.33 -10.43
CA LEU A 281 11.53 -41.54 -10.90
C LEU A 281 11.85 -40.06 -11.13
N THR A 282 12.94 -39.53 -10.57
CA THR A 282 13.29 -38.11 -10.67
C THR A 282 13.73 -37.71 -12.08
N ASP A 283 14.53 -38.53 -12.76
CA ASP A 283 15.05 -38.20 -14.09
C ASP A 283 13.97 -38.25 -15.19
N SER A 284 12.96 -39.12 -15.03
CA SER A 284 11.85 -39.26 -15.98
C SER A 284 10.78 -38.17 -15.83
N LEU A 285 10.73 -37.44 -14.71
CA LEU A 285 9.70 -36.43 -14.41
C LEU A 285 10.22 -34.99 -14.42
N CYS A 286 11.54 -34.77 -14.35
CA CYS A 286 12.13 -33.43 -14.22
C CYS A 286 13.31 -33.13 -15.17
N SER A 287 13.44 -33.85 -16.29
CA SER A 287 14.44 -33.51 -17.32
C SER A 287 14.15 -32.15 -17.98
N GLY A 288 14.95 -31.12 -17.66
CA GLY A 288 14.99 -29.85 -18.41
C GLY A 288 14.95 -28.54 -17.59
N LEU A 289 14.90 -28.57 -16.26
CA LEU A 289 14.79 -27.36 -15.43
C LEU A 289 16.14 -26.90 -14.85
N MET A 290 16.44 -25.60 -14.98
CA MET A 290 17.64 -24.97 -14.42
C MET A 290 17.33 -24.25 -13.10
N VAL A 291 18.21 -24.40 -12.11
CA VAL A 291 18.17 -23.64 -10.84
C VAL A 291 19.15 -22.48 -10.94
N ALA A 292 18.71 -21.25 -10.63
CA ALA A 292 19.53 -20.03 -10.69
C ALA A 292 19.82 -19.45 -9.30
N LEU A 293 21.00 -18.85 -9.15
CA LEU A 293 21.63 -18.47 -7.87
C LEU A 293 21.79 -16.95 -7.68
N GLN A 294 21.81 -16.56 -6.40
CA GLN A 294 22.41 -15.35 -5.80
C GLN A 294 21.76 -13.96 -5.96
N THR A 295 21.81 -13.22 -4.84
CA THR A 295 21.55 -11.79 -4.71
C THR A 295 22.60 -11.20 -3.75
N ASP A 296 23.51 -10.33 -4.23
CA ASP A 296 24.46 -9.65 -3.32
C ASP A 296 24.79 -8.19 -3.67
N THR A 297 24.08 -7.58 -4.64
CA THR A 297 24.29 -6.17 -5.06
C THR A 297 23.10 -5.25 -4.79
N ALA A 298 22.04 -5.74 -4.11
CA ALA A 298 20.83 -4.96 -3.84
C ALA A 298 21.02 -3.93 -2.69
N SER A 299 20.46 -2.73 -2.86
CA SER A 299 20.48 -1.65 -1.86
C SER A 299 19.71 -2.03 -0.58
N PRO A 300 19.94 -1.35 0.57
CA PRO A 300 19.23 -1.64 1.82
C PRO A 300 17.70 -1.57 1.68
N ALA A 301 17.18 -0.60 0.93
CA ALA A 301 15.74 -0.48 0.66
C ALA A 301 15.21 -1.66 -0.16
N ALA A 302 15.94 -2.10 -1.19
CA ALA A 302 15.60 -3.29 -1.96
C ALA A 302 15.68 -4.57 -1.10
N LYS A 303 16.64 -4.66 -0.17
CA LYS A 303 16.74 -5.76 0.81
C LYS A 303 15.56 -5.75 1.80
N ILE A 304 15.13 -4.59 2.29
CA ILE A 304 13.94 -4.47 3.17
C ILE A 304 12.66 -4.82 2.42
N PHE A 305 12.50 -4.40 1.17
CA PHE A 305 11.32 -4.72 0.35
C PHE A 305 11.28 -6.21 -0.04
N LEU A 306 12.44 -6.80 -0.38
CA LEU A 306 12.56 -8.24 -0.62
C LEU A 306 12.31 -9.03 0.67
N LEU A 307 12.80 -8.56 1.82
CA LEU A 307 12.49 -9.12 3.14
C LEU A 307 11.00 -8.98 3.48
N ALA A 308 10.31 -7.90 3.09
CA ALA A 308 8.86 -7.77 3.28
C ALA A 308 8.08 -8.80 2.45
N LEU A 309 8.47 -8.99 1.17
CA LEU A 309 7.89 -9.99 0.28
C LEU A 309 8.15 -11.43 0.75
N ILE A 310 9.34 -11.72 1.30
CA ILE A 310 9.71 -13.07 1.77
C ILE A 310 9.15 -13.34 3.19
N SER A 311 9.23 -12.39 4.12
CA SER A 311 8.88 -12.59 5.54
C SER A 311 7.40 -12.72 5.84
N ARG A 312 6.51 -12.20 4.97
CA ARG A 312 5.05 -12.36 5.13
C ARG A 312 4.45 -13.48 4.30
N SER A 313 5.17 -14.00 3.31
CA SER A 313 4.64 -15.08 2.47
C SER A 313 4.64 -16.44 3.18
N TRP A 314 5.65 -16.76 3.99
CA TRP A 314 5.76 -18.05 4.70
C TRP A 314 6.50 -17.92 6.04
N CYS A 315 5.77 -17.67 7.15
CA CYS A 315 6.35 -17.60 8.50
C CYS A 315 5.43 -18.10 9.64
N VAL A 316 4.83 -19.29 9.47
CA VAL A 316 4.57 -20.21 10.60
C VAL A 316 4.86 -21.64 10.10
N PRO A 317 5.95 -22.30 10.55
CA PRO A 317 6.13 -23.72 10.31
C PRO A 317 5.07 -24.49 11.12
N GLN A 318 4.20 -25.25 10.45
CA GLN A 318 3.42 -26.28 11.14
C GLN A 318 4.37 -27.39 11.61
N SER A 319 4.08 -28.00 12.76
CA SER A 319 4.92 -29.02 13.38
C SER A 319 5.15 -30.20 12.43
N GLY A 320 6.40 -30.41 12.01
CA GLY A 320 6.78 -31.58 11.19
C GLY A 320 7.72 -31.30 10.01
N GLN A 321 8.15 -30.06 9.74
CA GLN A 321 9.13 -29.79 8.66
C GLN A 321 10.56 -29.62 9.19
N SER A 322 11.50 -30.32 8.55
CA SER A 322 12.94 -30.14 8.75
C SER A 322 13.52 -29.25 7.64
N HIS A 323 14.36 -28.27 8.01
CA HIS A 323 15.08 -27.45 7.03
C HIS A 323 16.58 -27.75 7.11
N SER A 324 17.15 -28.30 6.04
CA SER A 324 18.59 -28.32 5.84
C SER A 324 19.03 -27.26 4.82
N ARG A 325 20.13 -26.57 5.11
CA ARG A 325 20.85 -25.71 4.15
C ARG A 325 22.22 -26.33 3.90
N ILE A 326 22.59 -26.50 2.63
CA ILE A 326 23.95 -26.82 2.22
C ILE A 326 24.45 -25.71 1.30
N PHE A 327 25.59 -25.13 1.64
CA PHE A 327 26.35 -24.18 0.81
C PHE A 327 27.67 -24.84 0.41
N ASN A 328 28.12 -24.62 -0.82
CA ASN A 328 29.48 -24.88 -1.33
C ASN A 328 29.64 -24.07 -2.62
N GLY A 329 30.72 -23.33 -2.89
CA GLY A 329 31.85 -22.85 -2.08
C GLY A 329 32.38 -21.57 -2.76
N ILE A 330 33.61 -21.06 -2.60
CA ILE A 330 34.80 -21.42 -1.84
C ILE A 330 35.51 -20.09 -1.51
N PHE A 331 35.83 -19.81 -0.24
CA PHE A 331 37.10 -19.16 0.14
C PHE A 331 37.37 -19.41 1.63
N SER A 332 38.63 -19.68 1.96
CA SER A 332 39.06 -20.21 3.26
C SER A 332 39.51 -19.13 4.26
N ALA A 333 38.96 -19.12 5.48
CA ALA A 333 39.56 -18.47 6.65
C ALA A 333 39.00 -18.99 8.01
N ILE A 334 39.41 -20.20 8.37
CA ILE A 334 39.92 -20.63 9.71
C ILE A 334 39.48 -19.85 11.01
N TYR A 335 39.03 -20.63 12.01
CA TYR A 335 39.02 -20.44 13.50
C TYR A 335 37.76 -19.86 14.26
N PRO A 336 37.56 -20.16 15.58
CA PRO A 336 36.29 -20.78 16.03
C PRO A 336 35.62 -20.21 17.32
N GLN A 337 34.48 -20.82 17.73
CA GLN A 337 33.85 -20.80 19.09
C GLN A 337 33.26 -19.43 19.55
N LEU A 338 32.27 -19.30 20.45
CA LEU A 338 31.77 -20.17 21.55
C LEU A 338 30.25 -19.92 21.89
N LEU A 339 29.66 -20.84 22.68
CA LEU A 339 28.29 -20.98 23.23
C LEU A 339 27.58 -19.75 23.88
N HIS A 340 26.22 -19.76 23.85
CA HIS A 340 25.27 -19.90 24.99
C HIS A 340 23.81 -20.05 24.43
N LEU A 341 23.08 -21.17 24.58
CA LEU A 341 22.20 -21.60 25.71
C LEU A 341 21.11 -20.56 26.12
N LEU A 342 19.86 -20.87 26.49
CA LEU A 342 18.83 -21.92 26.31
C LEU A 342 17.80 -21.68 27.45
N GLU A 343 16.49 -21.59 27.17
CA GLU A 343 15.37 -21.88 28.11
C GLU A 343 14.04 -21.63 27.34
N LEU A 344 13.35 -22.64 26.79
CA LEU A 344 12.45 -23.64 27.39
C LEU A 344 11.16 -23.08 28.04
N GLY A 345 10.04 -23.30 27.35
CA GLY A 345 8.67 -23.19 27.86
C GLY A 345 7.76 -24.20 27.15
N ASN A 346 7.41 -25.29 27.84
CA ASN A 346 6.63 -26.40 27.29
C ASN A 346 5.13 -26.07 27.13
N HIS A 347 4.44 -26.71 26.16
CA HIS A 347 3.13 -27.37 26.37
C HIS A 347 2.72 -28.26 25.18
N LEU A 348 1.83 -29.23 25.45
CA LEU A 348 1.45 -30.39 24.63
C LEU A 348 -0.04 -30.74 24.88
N SER A 349 -0.82 -31.37 24.00
CA SER A 349 -0.73 -31.64 22.54
C SER A 349 -2.05 -32.31 22.04
N ILE A 350 -2.10 -32.79 20.78
CA ILE A 350 -3.09 -33.74 20.20
C ILE A 350 -4.38 -33.13 19.59
N SER A 351 -4.95 -33.91 18.65
CA SER A 351 -5.76 -33.57 17.48
C SER A 351 -7.14 -34.24 17.43
N MET A 352 -8.00 -33.77 16.53
CA MET A 352 -8.76 -34.60 15.57
C MET A 352 -8.73 -33.95 14.19
#